data_AF-A0A0A8JNH5-F1
#
_entry.id   AF-A0A0A8JNH5-F1
#
_cell.length_a   1.000
_cell.length_b   1.000
_cell.length_c   1.000
_cell.angle_alpha   90.00
_cell.angle_beta   90.00
_cell.angle_gamma   90.00
#
_symmetry.space_group_name_H-M   'P 1'
#
loop_
_entity.id
_entity.type
_entity.pdbx_description
1 polymer ?
#
loop_
_entity_poly.entity_id
_entity_poly.type
_entity_poly.pdbx_seq_one_letter_code
_entity_poly.pdbx_strand_id
1 'polypeptide(L)'
;MIIDGVFSGGGLKGFALVGAVQELEEKGYRFQRLAGTSAGAILASFLAAGYTGKEIESMLTEMDFQSLLDPRKTVIPLPFMKWIALYWRMGLYQGKELEMWFLEQLARKGVYTFADLPPGSLKLVASDLTNGKLLILPDDLEQYGIDSGNFSIARALRMSCGIPYFFEPIRLQAAGETIVVDGGVLSNFPMWIFDDEEQGRERPLLGIKLSRRKEEMQGRTIDNALHLFEALFSAMKNAHDEKYIDRELEKDVVFIPVDNISSTQFDLDEGQKDSLLETGRLRTRQFLNTWNSGHPIRIIRGGKIG
;
A
#
# COMPACT_ATOMS: atom_id res chain seq x y z
N MET A 1 -0.92 -23.10 5.19
CA MET A 1 -0.20 -22.48 6.33
C MET A 1 -0.79 -21.10 6.57
N ILE A 2 -0.96 -20.69 7.83
CA ILE A 2 -1.49 -19.35 8.16
C ILE A 2 -0.32 -18.41 8.44
N ILE A 3 -0.31 -17.24 7.82
CA ILE A 3 0.76 -16.24 7.89
C ILE A 3 0.21 -14.83 8.08
N ASP A 4 1.05 -13.91 8.51
CA ASP A 4 0.78 -12.47 8.43
C ASP A 4 1.50 -11.88 7.20
N GLY A 5 0.84 -10.97 6.49
CA GLY A 5 1.31 -10.40 5.22
C GLY A 5 1.54 -8.91 5.30
N VAL A 6 2.66 -8.43 4.77
CA VAL A 6 2.96 -6.99 4.65
C VAL A 6 3.34 -6.66 3.22
N PHE A 7 2.70 -5.65 2.63
CA PHE A 7 2.91 -5.28 1.22
C PHE A 7 3.42 -3.85 1.09
N SER A 8 4.52 -3.69 0.35
CA SER A 8 5.09 -2.36 0.10
C SER A 8 4.26 -1.54 -0.88
N GLY A 9 4.37 -0.22 -0.82
CA GLY A 9 3.86 0.67 -1.86
C GLY A 9 4.69 0.64 -3.16
N GLY A 10 4.06 1.05 -4.27
CA GLY A 10 4.72 1.10 -5.58
C GLY A 10 3.89 1.53 -6.79
N GLY A 11 2.69 2.09 -6.61
CA GLY A 11 1.81 2.49 -7.73
C GLY A 11 1.36 1.28 -8.57
N LEU A 12 1.29 1.44 -9.90
CA LEU A 12 0.85 0.37 -10.81
C LEU A 12 1.74 -0.88 -10.81
N LYS A 13 2.91 -0.83 -10.20
CA LYS A 13 3.74 -2.02 -9.93
C LYS A 13 3.07 -3.03 -9.00
N GLY A 14 1.91 -2.66 -8.43
CA GLY A 14 1.04 -3.56 -7.65
C GLY A 14 0.67 -4.86 -8.36
N PHE A 15 0.67 -4.93 -9.70
CA PHE A 15 0.48 -6.21 -10.42
C PHE A 15 1.50 -7.27 -10.01
N ALA A 16 2.74 -6.91 -9.70
CA ALA A 16 3.72 -7.86 -9.20
C ALA A 16 3.39 -8.37 -7.79
N LEU A 17 2.79 -7.52 -6.94
CA LEU A 17 2.29 -7.95 -5.62
C LEU A 17 1.13 -8.93 -5.77
N VAL A 18 0.23 -8.70 -6.73
CA VAL A 18 -0.87 -9.62 -7.05
C VAL A 18 -0.34 -10.98 -7.50
N GLY A 19 0.64 -11.00 -8.40
CA GLY A 19 1.28 -12.24 -8.84
C GLY A 19 1.93 -13.01 -7.69
N ALA A 20 2.56 -12.30 -6.75
CA ALA A 20 3.12 -12.91 -5.55
C ALA A 20 2.06 -13.54 -4.64
N VAL A 21 0.93 -12.86 -4.43
CA VAL A 21 -0.20 -13.39 -3.66
C VAL A 21 -0.78 -14.64 -4.31
N GLN A 22 -0.93 -14.66 -5.62
CA GLN A 22 -1.46 -15.83 -6.33
C GLN A 22 -0.59 -17.07 -6.14
N GLU A 23 0.74 -16.92 -6.21
CA GLU A 23 1.65 -18.03 -5.94
C GLU A 23 1.55 -18.49 -4.46
N LEU A 24 1.41 -17.56 -3.51
CA LEU A 24 1.22 -17.91 -2.10
C LEU A 24 -0.10 -18.68 -1.88
N GLU A 25 -1.20 -18.23 -2.46
CA GLU A 25 -2.50 -18.90 -2.41
C GLU A 25 -2.42 -20.30 -3.03
N GLU A 26 -1.77 -20.45 -4.18
CA GLU A 26 -1.58 -21.73 -4.86
C GLU A 26 -0.78 -22.73 -4.01
N LYS A 27 0.20 -22.25 -3.25
CA LYS A 27 0.96 -23.07 -2.29
C LYS A 27 0.23 -23.29 -0.95
N GLY A 28 -1.01 -22.81 -0.82
CA GLY A 28 -1.86 -23.04 0.34
C GLY A 28 -1.57 -22.13 1.54
N TYR A 29 -0.91 -20.99 1.32
CA TYR A 29 -0.79 -19.94 2.33
C TYR A 29 -2.10 -19.16 2.46
N ARG A 30 -2.43 -18.76 3.68
CA ARG A 30 -3.61 -17.94 4.00
C ARG A 30 -3.20 -16.82 4.95
N PHE A 31 -3.66 -15.61 4.68
CA PHE A 31 -3.33 -14.45 5.50
C PHE A 31 -4.29 -14.32 6.68
N GLN A 32 -3.74 -14.09 7.87
CA GLN A 32 -4.51 -13.80 9.09
C GLN A 32 -4.55 -12.30 9.39
N ARG A 33 -3.39 -11.64 9.27
CA ARG A 33 -3.26 -10.18 9.38
C ARG A 33 -2.55 -9.65 8.16
N LEU A 34 -2.95 -8.47 7.72
CA LEU A 34 -2.53 -7.84 6.49
C LEU A 34 -2.18 -6.39 6.80
N ALA A 35 -1.04 -5.93 6.31
CA ALA A 35 -0.69 -4.52 6.35
C ALA A 35 -0.13 -4.05 5.02
N GLY A 36 -0.30 -2.77 4.72
CA GLY A 36 0.29 -2.22 3.51
C GLY A 36 0.26 -0.71 3.42
N THR A 37 1.05 -0.23 2.46
CA THR A 37 1.14 1.19 2.10
C THR A 37 0.78 1.37 0.63
N SER A 38 -0.05 2.36 0.30
CA SER A 38 -0.38 2.74 -1.09
C SER A 38 -0.90 1.52 -1.89
N ALA A 39 -0.26 1.12 -3.00
CA ALA A 39 -0.62 -0.09 -3.75
C ALA A 39 -0.70 -1.37 -2.88
N GLY A 40 0.18 -1.49 -1.87
CA GLY A 40 0.13 -2.59 -0.90
C GLY A 40 -1.08 -2.50 0.04
N ALA A 41 -1.54 -1.28 0.38
CA ALA A 41 -2.75 -1.07 1.18
C ALA A 41 -4.01 -1.51 0.42
N ILE A 42 -4.07 -1.24 -0.90
CA ILE A 42 -5.14 -1.69 -1.79
C ILE A 42 -5.23 -3.23 -1.76
N LEU A 43 -4.10 -3.90 -2.01
CA LEU A 43 -4.01 -5.36 -1.98
C LEU A 43 -4.39 -5.93 -0.61
N ALA A 44 -3.82 -5.39 0.47
CA ALA A 44 -4.12 -5.81 1.84
C ALA A 44 -5.62 -5.69 2.17
N SER A 45 -6.26 -4.58 1.78
CA SER A 45 -7.67 -4.34 2.07
C SER A 45 -8.60 -5.30 1.33
N PHE A 46 -8.31 -5.56 0.06
CA PHE A 46 -9.11 -6.52 -0.71
C PHE A 46 -8.92 -7.96 -0.24
N LEU A 47 -7.69 -8.36 0.10
CA LEU A 47 -7.44 -9.67 0.71
C LEU A 47 -8.16 -9.81 2.06
N ALA A 48 -8.14 -8.77 2.90
CA ALA A 48 -8.84 -8.78 4.18
C ALA A 48 -10.36 -8.88 4.00
N ALA A 49 -10.89 -8.25 2.95
CA ALA A 49 -12.30 -8.38 2.56
C ALA A 49 -12.66 -9.73 1.91
N GLY A 50 -11.69 -10.65 1.74
CA GLY A 50 -11.95 -11.99 1.21
C GLY A 50 -11.93 -12.07 -0.33
N TYR A 51 -11.27 -11.13 -1.00
CA TYR A 51 -10.87 -11.33 -2.39
C TYR A 51 -9.69 -12.28 -2.50
N THR A 52 -9.65 -13.05 -3.58
CA THR A 52 -8.50 -13.87 -4.00
C THR A 52 -7.57 -13.07 -4.89
N GLY A 53 -6.30 -13.47 -5.00
CA GLY A 53 -5.35 -12.85 -5.92
C GLY A 53 -5.83 -12.83 -7.38
N LYS A 54 -6.63 -13.83 -7.81
CA LYS A 54 -7.23 -13.85 -9.15
C LYS A 54 -8.35 -12.83 -9.33
N GLU A 55 -9.24 -12.69 -8.35
CA GLU A 55 -10.29 -11.66 -8.41
C GLU A 55 -9.68 -10.25 -8.40
N ILE A 56 -8.59 -10.05 -7.65
CA ILE A 56 -7.87 -8.77 -7.62
C ILE A 56 -7.20 -8.49 -8.97
N GLU A 57 -6.59 -9.48 -9.61
CA GLU A 57 -6.06 -9.35 -10.97
C GLU A 57 -7.15 -8.89 -11.95
N SER A 58 -8.28 -9.60 -12.02
CA SER A 58 -9.38 -9.25 -12.91
C SER A 58 -9.89 -7.82 -12.66
N MET A 59 -10.08 -7.46 -11.40
CA MET A 59 -10.53 -6.12 -11.01
C MET A 59 -9.56 -5.02 -11.42
N LEU A 60 -8.24 -5.23 -11.27
CA LEU A 60 -7.24 -4.23 -11.66
C LEU A 60 -7.04 -4.16 -13.18
N THR A 61 -7.21 -5.27 -13.89
CA THR A 61 -7.11 -5.31 -15.36
C THR A 61 -8.30 -4.64 -16.04
N GLU A 62 -9.51 -4.83 -15.52
CA GLU A 62 -10.75 -4.21 -16.03
C GLU A 62 -10.88 -2.72 -15.67
N MET A 63 -10.11 -2.25 -14.69
CA MET A 63 -10.20 -0.88 -14.20
C MET A 63 -9.57 0.12 -15.17
N ASP A 64 -10.39 1.05 -15.66
CA ASP A 64 -9.90 2.23 -16.35
C ASP A 64 -9.36 3.25 -15.34
N PHE A 65 -8.04 3.20 -15.08
CA PHE A 65 -7.37 4.13 -14.18
C PHE A 65 -7.63 5.60 -14.54
N GLN A 66 -7.74 5.94 -15.84
CA GLN A 66 -7.96 7.32 -16.26
C GLN A 66 -9.33 7.85 -15.84
N SER A 67 -10.33 6.96 -15.75
CA SER A 67 -11.66 7.33 -15.26
C SER A 67 -11.68 7.66 -13.76
N LEU A 68 -10.74 7.12 -12.98
CA LEU A 68 -10.62 7.35 -11.54
C LEU A 68 -9.77 8.58 -11.19
N LEU A 69 -8.94 9.01 -12.14
CA LEU A 69 -8.32 10.32 -12.12
C LEU A 69 -9.43 11.32 -12.41
N ASP A 70 -9.91 12.02 -11.39
CA ASP A 70 -11.10 12.87 -11.42
C ASP A 70 -10.72 14.36 -11.50
N PRO A 71 -10.15 14.83 -12.64
CA PRO A 71 -9.62 16.16 -12.76
C PRO A 71 -10.75 17.17 -12.63
N ARG A 72 -10.52 18.24 -11.87
CA ARG A 72 -11.49 19.33 -11.88
C ARG A 72 -11.55 19.96 -13.26
N LYS A 73 -12.77 20.07 -13.79
CA LYS A 73 -13.08 20.92 -14.93
C LYS A 73 -12.71 22.35 -14.56
N THR A 74 -11.63 22.86 -15.15
CA THR A 74 -11.25 24.27 -14.99
C THR A 74 -12.16 25.09 -15.90
N VAL A 75 -12.89 26.05 -15.33
CA VAL A 75 -13.89 26.85 -16.06
C VAL A 75 -13.25 27.69 -17.18
N ILE A 76 -11.96 27.98 -17.08
CA ILE A 76 -11.18 28.75 -18.06
C ILE A 76 -9.95 27.92 -18.47
N PRO A 77 -9.81 27.53 -19.76
CA PRO A 77 -8.76 26.61 -20.22
C PRO A 77 -7.41 27.33 -20.45
N LEU A 78 -6.96 28.12 -19.48
CA LEU A 78 -5.67 28.81 -19.53
C LEU A 78 -4.60 27.97 -18.80
N PRO A 79 -3.41 27.73 -19.41
CA PRO A 79 -2.36 26.89 -18.80
C PRO A 79 -1.93 27.33 -17.41
N PHE A 80 -1.90 28.64 -17.13
CA PHE A 80 -1.52 29.18 -15.82
C PHE A 80 -2.57 28.90 -14.72
N MET A 81 -3.85 28.71 -15.07
CA MET A 81 -4.91 28.42 -14.10
C MET A 81 -4.70 27.07 -13.41
N LYS A 82 -4.08 26.10 -14.09
CA LYS A 82 -3.70 24.82 -13.49
C LYS A 82 -2.67 25.01 -12.36
N TRP A 83 -1.72 25.92 -12.55
CA TRP A 83 -0.71 26.24 -11.53
C TRP A 83 -1.30 26.96 -10.32
N ILE A 84 -2.25 27.89 -10.55
CA ILE A 84 -2.99 28.55 -9.45
C ILE A 84 -3.85 27.53 -8.68
N ALA A 85 -4.54 26.64 -9.40
CA ALA A 85 -5.35 25.60 -8.78
C ALA A 85 -4.49 24.63 -7.97
N LEU A 86 -3.34 24.19 -8.51
CA LEU A 86 -2.38 23.35 -7.80
C LEU A 86 -1.85 24.05 -6.55
N TYR A 87 -1.53 25.35 -6.63
CA TYR A 87 -1.05 26.13 -5.49
C TYR A 87 -2.06 26.15 -4.32
N TRP A 88 -3.35 26.37 -4.60
CA TRP A 88 -4.36 26.42 -3.53
C TRP A 88 -4.89 25.07 -3.09
N ARG A 89 -4.93 24.07 -3.98
CA ARG A 89 -5.54 22.76 -3.68
C ARG A 89 -4.52 21.69 -3.29
N MET A 90 -3.26 21.90 -3.64
CA MET A 90 -2.17 20.97 -3.36
C MET A 90 -2.37 19.59 -4.02
N GLY A 91 -3.18 19.51 -5.08
CA GLY A 91 -3.49 18.28 -5.83
C GLY A 91 -4.08 18.57 -7.21
N LEU A 92 -3.78 17.70 -8.19
CA LEU A 92 -4.33 17.75 -9.56
C LEU A 92 -5.71 17.07 -9.67
N TYR A 93 -5.91 16.01 -8.89
CA TYR A 93 -7.09 15.15 -8.87
C TYR A 93 -7.73 15.16 -7.48
N GLN A 94 -9.06 15.13 -7.39
CA GLN A 94 -9.75 15.15 -6.09
C GLN A 94 -9.63 13.80 -5.37
N GLY A 95 -9.54 12.70 -6.12
CA GLY A 95 -9.52 11.32 -5.67
C GLY A 95 -10.84 10.85 -5.03
N LYS A 96 -11.98 11.48 -5.36
CA LYS A 96 -13.32 11.05 -4.96
C LYS A 96 -13.77 9.81 -5.73
N GLU A 97 -13.54 9.79 -7.04
CA GLU A 97 -13.88 8.61 -7.87
C GLU A 97 -13.06 7.39 -7.42
N LEU A 98 -11.80 7.60 -7.04
CA LEU A 98 -10.97 6.55 -6.46
C LEU A 98 -11.51 6.04 -5.10
N GLU A 99 -11.91 6.95 -4.19
CA GLU A 99 -12.53 6.58 -2.91
C GLU A 99 -13.85 5.82 -3.10
N MET A 100 -14.69 6.28 -4.03
CA MET A 100 -15.94 5.62 -4.39
C MET A 100 -15.70 4.24 -5.00
N TRP A 101 -14.72 4.10 -5.88
CA TRP A 101 -14.35 2.81 -6.45
C TRP A 101 -13.92 1.82 -5.36
N PHE A 102 -13.08 2.24 -4.39
CA PHE A 102 -12.73 1.40 -3.25
C PHE A 102 -13.97 0.96 -2.46
N LEU A 103 -14.87 1.90 -2.17
CA LEU A 103 -16.12 1.62 -1.46
C LEU A 103 -16.97 0.60 -2.20
N GLU A 104 -17.16 0.75 -3.51
CA GLU A 104 -17.95 -0.15 -4.34
C GLU A 104 -17.38 -1.57 -4.35
N GLN A 105 -16.05 -1.71 -4.49
CA GLN A 105 -15.43 -3.04 -4.48
C GLN A 105 -15.53 -3.69 -3.09
N LEU A 106 -15.20 -2.97 -2.02
CA LEU A 106 -15.32 -3.52 -0.65
C LEU A 106 -16.78 -3.91 -0.32
N ALA A 107 -17.76 -3.10 -0.74
CA ALA A 107 -19.18 -3.37 -0.54
C ALA A 107 -19.65 -4.66 -1.23
N ARG A 108 -19.05 -5.08 -2.35
CA ARG A 108 -19.35 -6.38 -3.01
C ARG A 108 -19.04 -7.59 -2.12
N LYS A 109 -18.14 -7.45 -1.15
CA LYS A 109 -17.85 -8.46 -0.12
C LYS A 109 -18.54 -8.15 1.22
N GLY A 110 -19.38 -7.13 1.28
CA GLY A 110 -20.09 -6.72 2.49
C GLY A 110 -19.21 -6.01 3.52
N VAL A 111 -18.06 -5.47 3.12
CA VAL A 111 -17.11 -4.79 3.99
C VAL A 111 -17.16 -3.28 3.70
N TYR A 112 -17.31 -2.46 4.75
CA TYR A 112 -17.38 -1.00 4.62
C TYR A 112 -16.40 -0.30 5.56
N THR A 113 -16.34 -0.78 6.80
CA THR A 113 -15.60 -0.20 7.93
C THR A 113 -14.66 -1.24 8.55
N PHE A 114 -13.74 -0.78 9.39
CA PHE A 114 -12.83 -1.71 10.10
C PHE A 114 -13.56 -2.64 11.07
N ALA A 115 -14.75 -2.27 11.56
CA ALA A 115 -15.58 -3.12 12.40
C ALA A 115 -16.17 -4.34 11.65
N ASP A 116 -16.25 -4.28 10.32
CA ASP A 116 -16.72 -5.40 9.49
C ASP A 116 -15.65 -6.50 9.34
N LEU A 117 -14.41 -6.22 9.75
CA LEU A 117 -13.27 -7.14 9.69
C LEU A 117 -12.92 -7.66 11.10
N PRO A 118 -12.28 -8.85 11.21
CA PRO A 118 -11.75 -9.32 12.48
C PRO A 118 -10.78 -8.29 13.10
N PRO A 119 -10.81 -8.05 14.42
CA PRO A 119 -9.95 -7.07 15.07
C PRO A 119 -8.45 -7.29 14.77
N GLY A 120 -7.75 -6.22 14.38
CA GLY A 120 -6.32 -6.25 14.07
C GLY A 120 -5.92 -7.01 12.79
N SER A 121 -6.89 -7.41 11.96
CA SER A 121 -6.63 -8.14 10.71
C SER A 121 -6.14 -7.26 9.56
N LEU A 122 -6.40 -5.94 9.59
CA LEU A 122 -6.00 -5.01 8.55
C LEU A 122 -5.38 -3.76 9.17
N LYS A 123 -4.18 -3.39 8.70
CA LYS A 123 -3.51 -2.15 9.09
C LYS A 123 -2.99 -1.41 7.86
N LEU A 124 -3.40 -0.15 7.68
CA LEU A 124 -2.98 0.67 6.54
C LEU A 124 -2.07 1.79 7.01
N VAL A 125 -1.10 2.17 6.19
CA VAL A 125 -0.16 3.23 6.54
C VAL A 125 -0.44 4.49 5.74
N ALA A 126 -0.54 5.61 6.44
CA ALA A 126 -0.63 6.96 5.90
C ALA A 126 0.38 7.88 6.60
N SER A 127 0.54 9.10 6.08
CA SER A 127 1.46 10.10 6.64
C SER A 127 0.68 11.33 7.10
N ASP A 128 0.76 11.67 8.39
CA ASP A 128 0.33 12.97 8.92
C ASP A 128 1.45 14.00 8.66
N LEU A 129 1.24 14.85 7.66
CA LEU A 129 2.20 15.90 7.31
C LEU A 129 2.16 17.11 8.25
N THR A 130 1.02 17.37 8.89
CA THR A 130 0.89 18.50 9.83
C THR A 130 1.80 18.29 11.03
N ASN A 131 1.84 17.06 11.56
CA ASN A 131 2.62 16.71 12.74
C ASN A 131 3.92 15.97 12.40
N GLY A 132 4.14 15.61 11.13
CA GLY A 132 5.32 14.85 10.69
C GLY A 132 5.37 13.43 11.28
N LYS A 133 4.20 12.80 11.44
CA LYS A 133 4.05 11.49 12.11
C LYS A 133 3.50 10.45 11.15
N LEU A 134 3.89 9.20 11.37
CA LEU A 134 3.25 8.08 10.72
C LEU A 134 1.86 7.86 11.32
N LEU A 135 0.91 7.47 10.47
CA LEU A 135 -0.46 7.15 10.87
C LEU A 135 -0.77 5.69 10.49
N ILE A 136 -0.99 4.85 11.49
CA ILE A 136 -1.42 3.46 11.35
C ILE A 136 -2.95 3.42 11.48
N LEU A 137 -3.63 3.07 10.40
CA LEU A 137 -5.08 2.98 10.35
C LEU A 137 -5.52 1.52 10.56
N PRO A 138 -6.45 1.23 11.48
CA PRO A 138 -7.24 2.20 12.24
C PRO A 138 -6.62 2.60 13.59
N ASP A 139 -5.60 1.89 14.08
CA ASP A 139 -5.07 1.99 15.46
C ASP A 139 -4.84 3.42 15.98
N ASP A 140 -4.29 4.31 15.16
CA ASP A 140 -3.95 5.67 15.57
C ASP A 140 -5.14 6.65 15.48
N LEU A 141 -6.27 6.27 14.86
CA LEU A 141 -7.44 7.17 14.65
C LEU A 141 -8.01 7.71 15.96
N GLU A 142 -7.96 6.95 17.05
CA GLU A 142 -8.44 7.40 18.36
C GLU A 142 -7.66 8.61 18.88
N GLN A 143 -6.36 8.73 18.54
CA GLN A 143 -5.54 9.90 18.89
C GLN A 143 -6.03 11.17 18.21
N TYR A 144 -6.77 11.01 17.12
CA TYR A 144 -7.44 12.06 16.35
C TYR A 144 -8.91 12.22 16.75
N GLY A 145 -9.39 11.53 17.79
CA GLY A 145 -10.79 11.58 18.23
C GLY A 145 -11.77 10.98 17.21
N ILE A 146 -11.29 10.09 16.35
CA ILE A 146 -12.07 9.38 15.34
C ILE A 146 -12.25 7.94 15.82
N ASP A 147 -13.47 7.43 15.76
CA ASP A 147 -13.77 6.03 16.08
C ASP A 147 -13.16 5.09 15.04
N SER A 148 -12.15 4.34 15.48
CA SER A 148 -11.41 3.36 14.69
C SER A 148 -12.30 2.29 14.05
N GLY A 149 -13.32 1.81 14.77
CA GLY A 149 -14.16 0.71 14.30
C GLY A 149 -15.07 1.14 13.15
N ASN A 150 -15.78 2.26 13.33
CA ASN A 150 -16.72 2.78 12.33
C ASN A 150 -16.06 3.57 11.20
N PHE A 151 -14.73 3.67 11.18
CA PHE A 151 -14.03 4.38 10.12
C PHE A 151 -14.07 3.58 8.80
N SER A 152 -14.35 4.28 7.70
CA SER A 152 -14.44 3.68 6.37
C SER A 152 -13.06 3.19 5.90
N ILE A 153 -13.00 1.93 5.45
CA ILE A 153 -11.77 1.37 4.86
C ILE A 153 -11.46 2.07 3.53
N ALA A 154 -12.48 2.43 2.74
CA ALA A 154 -12.30 3.19 1.50
C ALA A 154 -11.67 4.56 1.75
N ARG A 155 -12.08 5.25 2.82
CA ARG A 155 -11.48 6.51 3.27
C ARG A 155 -10.01 6.32 3.70
N ALA A 156 -9.73 5.25 4.45
CA ALA A 156 -8.37 4.90 4.89
C ALA A 156 -7.45 4.55 3.71
N LEU A 157 -7.95 3.82 2.71
CA LEU A 157 -7.27 3.57 1.44
C LEU A 157 -6.98 4.88 0.72
N ARG A 158 -7.95 5.79 0.64
CA ARG A 158 -7.75 7.10 0.01
C ARG A 158 -6.69 7.95 0.72
N MET A 159 -6.56 7.82 2.03
CA MET A 159 -5.47 8.43 2.81
C MET A 159 -4.12 7.78 2.47
N SER A 160 -4.07 6.44 2.44
CA SER A 160 -2.85 5.67 2.14
C SER A 160 -2.35 5.80 0.70
N CYS A 161 -3.24 6.07 -0.27
CA CYS A 161 -2.94 6.20 -1.71
C CYS A 161 -2.92 7.66 -2.21
N GLY A 162 -3.02 8.64 -1.31
CA GLY A 162 -3.08 10.06 -1.65
C GLY A 162 -1.71 10.66 -1.98
N ILE A 163 -1.14 10.33 -3.14
CA ILE A 163 0.19 10.83 -3.55
C ILE A 163 0.19 12.38 -3.55
N PRO A 164 1.11 13.04 -2.81
CA PRO A 164 1.17 14.50 -2.73
C PRO A 164 1.20 15.18 -4.10
N TYR A 165 0.54 16.33 -4.24
CA TYR A 165 0.42 17.11 -5.49
C TYR A 165 -0.28 16.42 -6.66
N PHE A 166 -0.38 15.09 -6.67
CA PHE A 166 -1.17 14.33 -7.63
C PHE A 166 -2.63 14.29 -7.17
N PHE A 167 -2.88 13.78 -5.96
CA PHE A 167 -4.19 13.80 -5.32
C PHE A 167 -4.31 14.93 -4.30
N GLU A 168 -5.49 15.54 -4.19
CA GLU A 168 -5.81 16.49 -3.11
C GLU A 168 -5.60 15.76 -1.75
N PRO A 169 -4.90 16.38 -0.78
CA PRO A 169 -4.66 15.74 0.50
C PRO A 169 -5.95 15.61 1.31
N ILE A 170 -6.06 14.56 2.12
CA ILE A 170 -7.20 14.37 3.01
C ILE A 170 -7.01 15.24 4.24
N ARG A 171 -8.04 16.04 4.57
CA ARG A 171 -8.10 16.85 5.78
C ARG A 171 -8.91 16.10 6.83
N LEU A 172 -8.27 15.74 7.94
CA LEU A 172 -8.96 15.23 9.13
C LEU A 172 -9.25 16.41 10.06
N GLN A 173 -10.49 16.50 10.54
CA GLN A 173 -10.89 17.50 11.53
C GLN A 173 -10.72 16.89 12.92
N ALA A 174 -9.49 16.94 13.42
CA ALA A 174 -9.07 16.25 14.63
C ALA A 174 -7.94 17.03 15.28
N ALA A 175 -8.17 17.57 16.49
CA ALA A 175 -7.21 18.42 17.21
C ALA A 175 -6.64 19.61 16.39
N GLY A 176 -7.41 20.09 15.41
CA GLY A 176 -6.96 21.04 14.38
C GLY A 176 -7.21 20.49 12.98
N GLU A 177 -6.57 21.10 11.99
CA GLU A 177 -6.60 20.61 10.61
C GLU A 177 -5.36 19.76 10.33
N THR A 178 -5.55 18.43 10.28
CA THR A 178 -4.48 17.49 9.96
C THR A 178 -4.52 17.14 8.47
N ILE A 179 -3.39 17.37 7.79
CA ILE A 179 -3.20 17.03 6.38
C ILE A 179 -2.57 15.65 6.28
N VAL A 180 -3.32 14.72 5.70
CA VAL A 180 -2.91 13.33 5.50
C VAL A 180 -2.67 13.04 4.02
N VAL A 181 -1.55 12.37 3.74
CA VAL A 181 -1.13 11.92 2.41
C VAL A 181 -0.65 10.46 2.44
N ASP A 182 -0.25 9.97 1.26
CA ASP A 182 0.29 8.63 1.06
C ASP A 182 1.34 8.24 2.11
N GLY A 183 1.21 7.04 2.64
CA GLY A 183 2.10 6.50 3.67
C GLY A 183 3.54 6.34 3.20
N GLY A 184 3.77 6.21 1.89
CA GLY A 184 5.08 6.02 1.29
C GLY A 184 6.00 7.24 1.43
N VAL A 185 5.47 8.40 1.86
CA VAL A 185 6.29 9.56 2.26
C VAL A 185 7.11 9.23 3.50
N LEU A 186 6.51 8.56 4.49
CA LEU A 186 7.13 8.28 5.78
C LEU A 186 7.47 6.82 6.00
N SER A 187 6.74 5.85 5.46
CA SER A 187 7.06 4.41 5.56
C SER A 187 6.40 3.63 4.42
N ASN A 188 7.21 3.17 3.46
CA ASN A 188 6.71 2.45 2.29
C ASN A 188 6.65 0.93 2.48
N PHE A 189 7.27 0.39 3.53
CA PHE A 189 7.22 -1.05 3.84
C PHE A 189 7.17 -1.33 5.35
N PRO A 190 5.97 -1.44 5.94
CA PRO A 190 5.79 -1.39 7.39
C PRO A 190 5.86 -2.78 8.06
N MET A 191 6.96 -3.51 7.88
CA MET A 191 7.12 -4.87 8.44
C MET A 191 7.01 -4.91 9.97
N TRP A 192 7.52 -3.87 10.63
CA TRP A 192 7.52 -3.72 12.09
C TRP A 192 6.10 -3.68 12.70
N ILE A 193 5.05 -3.42 11.91
CA ILE A 193 3.66 -3.39 12.41
C ILE A 193 3.25 -4.73 13.03
N PHE A 194 3.80 -5.83 12.54
CA PHE A 194 3.53 -7.18 13.04
C PHE A 194 4.76 -7.86 13.65
N ASP A 195 5.86 -7.12 13.76
CA ASP A 195 7.10 -7.60 14.36
C ASP A 195 7.29 -6.97 15.74
N ASP A 196 6.74 -7.64 16.75
CA ASP A 196 6.95 -7.29 18.16
C ASP A 196 8.17 -8.07 18.67
N GLU A 197 9.32 -7.40 18.76
CA GLU A 197 10.59 -7.99 19.22
C GLU A 197 10.52 -8.49 20.67
N GLU A 198 9.68 -7.86 21.52
CA GLU A 198 9.57 -8.22 22.94
C GLU A 198 8.68 -9.45 23.14
N GLN A 199 7.60 -9.57 22.36
CA GLN A 199 6.61 -10.65 22.52
C GLN A 199 6.83 -11.83 21.57
N GLY A 200 7.62 -11.63 20.52
CA GLY A 200 7.82 -12.61 19.45
C GLY A 200 6.57 -12.81 18.60
N ARG A 201 6.72 -13.56 17.50
CA ARG A 201 5.65 -13.74 16.53
C ARG A 201 4.74 -14.91 16.88
N GLU A 202 3.43 -14.67 16.83
CA GLU A 202 2.44 -15.76 16.90
C GLU A 202 2.42 -16.62 15.64
N ARG A 203 2.81 -16.03 14.50
CA ARG A 203 2.72 -16.62 13.16
C ARG A 203 3.91 -16.18 12.32
N PRO A 204 4.29 -16.94 11.29
CA PRO A 204 5.25 -16.45 10.30
C PRO A 204 4.75 -15.14 9.68
N LEU A 205 5.63 -14.15 9.63
CA LEU A 205 5.43 -12.88 8.94
C LEU A 205 6.09 -13.00 7.57
N LEU A 206 5.40 -12.59 6.52
CA LEU A 206 5.93 -12.54 5.17
C LEU A 206 5.71 -11.15 4.57
N GLY A 207 6.81 -10.52 4.21
CA GLY A 207 6.82 -9.25 3.53
C GLY A 207 6.96 -9.42 2.01
N ILE A 208 6.26 -8.60 1.23
CA ILE A 208 6.44 -8.53 -0.22
C ILE A 208 6.80 -7.10 -0.60
N LYS A 209 8.05 -6.92 -1.05
CA LYS A 209 8.62 -5.61 -1.35
C LYS A 209 8.96 -5.47 -2.82
N LEU A 210 8.43 -4.41 -3.43
CA LEU A 210 8.82 -3.95 -4.74
C LEU A 210 10.19 -3.26 -4.64
N SER A 211 11.19 -3.82 -5.29
CA SER A 211 12.56 -3.33 -5.28
C SER A 211 13.03 -2.91 -6.67
N ARG A 212 14.10 -2.12 -6.69
CA ARG A 212 14.92 -1.88 -7.88
C ARG A 212 16.25 -2.60 -7.70
N ARG A 213 16.84 -3.11 -8.78
CA ARG A 213 18.19 -3.66 -8.70
C ARG A 213 19.19 -2.56 -8.32
N LYS A 214 20.03 -2.79 -7.30
CA LYS A 214 21.08 -1.85 -6.87
C LYS A 214 22.09 -1.53 -7.98
N GLU A 215 22.27 -2.44 -8.93
CA GLU A 215 23.24 -2.35 -10.03
C GLU A 215 22.79 -1.39 -11.16
N GLU A 216 21.53 -0.94 -11.16
CA GLU A 216 20.95 -0.11 -12.24
C GLU A 216 20.51 1.29 -11.75
N MET A 217 21.22 1.88 -10.79
CA MET A 217 21.05 3.31 -10.49
C MET A 217 21.66 4.17 -11.61
N GLN A 218 21.09 4.09 -12.82
CA GLN A 218 21.31 5.12 -13.83
C GLN A 218 20.73 6.43 -13.29
N GLY A 219 21.50 7.51 -13.38
CA GLY A 219 21.03 8.84 -13.00
C GLY A 219 19.74 9.17 -13.75
N ARG A 220 18.74 9.71 -13.04
CA ARG A 220 17.51 10.19 -13.68
C ARG A 220 17.78 11.53 -14.33
N THR A 221 17.23 11.77 -15.53
CA THR A 221 17.14 13.12 -16.07
C THR A 221 16.01 13.87 -15.36
N ILE A 222 16.31 15.06 -14.86
CA ILE A 222 15.35 15.92 -14.16
C ILE A 222 15.17 17.17 -15.00
N ASP A 223 14.20 17.12 -15.90
CA ASP A 223 14.03 18.13 -16.96
C ASP A 223 12.88 19.10 -16.65
N ASN A 224 12.04 18.78 -15.67
CA ASN A 224 10.89 19.60 -15.28
C ASN A 224 10.49 19.39 -13.80
N ALA A 225 9.54 20.21 -13.32
CA ALA A 225 9.07 20.18 -11.93
C ALA A 225 8.38 18.86 -11.53
N LEU A 226 7.73 18.18 -12.48
CA LEU A 226 7.11 16.88 -12.22
C LEU A 226 8.19 15.80 -12.05
N HIS A 227 9.20 15.78 -12.91
CA HIS A 227 10.36 14.87 -12.79
C HIS A 227 11.13 15.14 -11.48
N LEU A 228 11.26 16.41 -11.08
CA LEU A 228 11.88 16.77 -9.80
C LEU A 228 11.05 16.23 -8.62
N PHE A 229 9.73 16.40 -8.66
CA PHE A 229 8.83 15.86 -7.63
C PHE A 229 8.93 14.33 -7.55
N GLU A 230 8.89 13.63 -8.68
CA GLU A 230 9.03 12.17 -8.73
C GLU A 230 10.40 11.69 -8.22
N ALA A 231 11.46 12.43 -8.52
CA ALA A 231 12.80 12.17 -8.02
C ALA A 231 12.87 12.36 -6.50
N LEU A 232 12.32 13.47 -5.97
CA LEU A 232 12.26 13.76 -4.53
C LEU A 232 11.43 12.71 -3.78
N PHE A 233 10.21 12.47 -4.22
CA PHE A 233 9.31 11.49 -3.62
C PHE A 233 9.95 10.10 -3.60
N SER A 234 10.55 9.67 -4.73
CA SER A 234 11.23 8.39 -4.78
C SER A 234 12.49 8.35 -3.90
N ALA A 235 13.24 9.45 -3.76
CA ALA A 235 14.41 9.51 -2.90
C ALA A 235 14.03 9.40 -1.42
N MET A 236 12.99 10.13 -0.99
CA MET A 236 12.44 10.05 0.37
C MET A 236 11.97 8.62 0.69
N LYS A 237 11.19 8.03 -0.21
CA LYS A 237 10.68 6.65 -0.10
C LYS A 237 11.81 5.63 0.09
N ASN A 238 12.86 5.74 -0.72
CA ASN A 238 13.98 4.80 -0.67
C ASN A 238 14.86 5.00 0.58
N ALA A 239 15.09 6.26 1.00
CA ALA A 239 15.93 6.58 2.14
C ALA A 239 15.34 6.07 3.47
N HIS A 240 14.01 6.12 3.61
CA HIS A 240 13.35 5.58 4.79
C HIS A 240 13.36 4.04 4.78
N ASP A 241 13.08 3.43 3.62
CA ASP A 241 13.02 1.98 3.47
C ASP A 241 14.38 1.27 3.65
N GLU A 242 15.51 1.89 3.33
CA GLU A 242 16.86 1.28 3.49
C GLU A 242 17.34 1.28 4.94
N LYS A 243 16.82 2.16 5.79
CA LYS A 243 17.27 2.30 7.18
C LYS A 243 16.51 1.39 8.16
N TYR A 244 15.30 0.95 7.79
CA TYR A 244 14.38 0.22 8.69
C TYR A 244 14.17 -1.26 8.34
N ILE A 245 14.70 -1.76 7.22
CA ILE A 245 14.77 -3.21 7.02
C ILE A 245 15.99 -3.70 7.79
N ASP A 246 15.75 -4.16 9.01
CA ASP A 246 16.77 -4.88 9.76
C ASP A 246 17.21 -6.12 8.95
N ARG A 247 18.49 -6.46 9.00
CA ARG A 247 19.05 -7.63 8.30
C ARG A 247 18.34 -8.92 8.71
N GLU A 248 17.75 -8.94 9.90
CA GLU A 248 16.98 -10.08 10.40
C GLU A 248 15.62 -10.24 9.71
N LEU A 249 15.02 -9.14 9.22
CA LEU A 249 13.75 -9.15 8.51
C LEU A 249 13.89 -9.54 7.03
N GLU A 250 15.06 -9.33 6.42
CA GLU A 250 15.27 -9.62 5.00
C GLU A 250 14.97 -11.08 4.63
N LYS A 251 15.19 -12.03 5.55
CA LYS A 251 14.93 -13.47 5.32
C LYS A 251 13.44 -13.79 5.15
N ASP A 252 12.56 -12.90 5.60
CA ASP A 252 11.10 -13.03 5.54
C ASP A 252 10.50 -12.10 4.48
N VAL A 253 11.32 -11.57 3.56
CA VAL A 253 10.87 -10.63 2.52
C VAL A 253 11.11 -11.19 1.13
N VAL A 254 10.03 -11.27 0.35
CA VAL A 254 10.09 -11.49 -1.10
C VAL A 254 10.42 -10.17 -1.78
N PHE A 255 11.61 -10.07 -2.35
CA PHE A 255 12.02 -8.93 -3.17
C PHE A 255 11.65 -9.15 -4.63
N ILE A 256 10.80 -8.27 -5.17
CA ILE A 256 10.37 -8.33 -6.56
C ILE A 256 10.99 -7.16 -7.33
N PRO A 257 11.96 -7.42 -8.22
CA PRO A 257 12.57 -6.38 -9.04
C PRO A 257 11.57 -5.92 -10.10
N VAL A 258 11.26 -4.63 -10.09
CA VAL A 258 10.32 -3.97 -11.01
C VAL A 258 11.03 -2.81 -11.69
N ASP A 259 11.98 -3.20 -12.52
CA ASP A 259 12.85 -2.33 -13.30
C ASP A 259 12.03 -1.68 -14.45
N ASN A 260 12.39 -0.47 -14.87
CA ASN A 260 11.81 0.29 -16.00
C ASN A 260 10.40 0.89 -15.89
N ILE A 261 9.64 0.65 -14.82
CA ILE A 261 8.31 1.29 -14.62
C ILE A 261 8.41 2.41 -13.59
N SER A 262 7.79 3.57 -13.82
CA SER A 262 7.68 4.62 -12.80
C SER A 262 6.51 4.34 -11.84
N SER A 263 6.61 4.74 -10.58
CA SER A 263 5.48 4.63 -9.62
C SER A 263 4.30 5.55 -9.97
N THR A 264 4.54 6.55 -10.81
CA THR A 264 3.57 7.54 -11.31
C THR A 264 3.13 7.28 -12.75
N GLN A 265 3.60 6.20 -13.37
CA GLN A 265 3.10 5.78 -14.67
C GLN A 265 1.77 5.05 -14.44
N PHE A 266 0.67 5.72 -14.79
CA PHE A 266 -0.71 5.23 -14.62
C PHE A 266 -1.27 4.56 -15.88
N ASP A 267 -0.43 4.30 -16.87
CA ASP A 267 -0.79 3.60 -18.10
C ASP A 267 0.24 2.48 -18.34
N LEU A 268 -0.22 1.24 -18.23
CA LEU A 268 0.56 0.03 -18.50
C LEU A 268 -0.12 -0.73 -19.62
N ASP A 269 0.66 -1.14 -20.61
CA ASP A 269 0.15 -2.07 -21.62
C ASP A 269 -0.06 -3.47 -21.03
N GLU A 270 -0.88 -4.29 -21.68
CA GLU A 270 -1.19 -5.66 -21.22
C GLU A 270 0.08 -6.51 -21.06
N GLY A 271 1.08 -6.35 -21.94
CA GLY A 271 2.35 -7.09 -21.83
C GLY A 271 3.16 -6.69 -20.59
N GLN A 272 3.13 -5.42 -20.19
CA GLN A 272 3.74 -4.94 -18.96
C GLN A 272 3.01 -5.47 -17.73
N LYS A 273 1.68 -5.50 -17.73
CA LYS A 273 0.88 -6.09 -16.64
C LYS A 273 1.20 -7.57 -16.45
N ASP A 274 1.18 -8.34 -17.53
CA ASP A 274 1.50 -9.78 -17.54
C ASP A 274 2.93 -10.05 -17.05
N SER A 275 3.89 -9.25 -17.52
CA SER A 275 5.29 -9.35 -17.10
C SER A 275 5.46 -9.11 -15.60
N LEU A 276 4.75 -8.12 -15.03
CA LEU A 276 4.77 -7.86 -13.60
C LEU A 276 4.17 -9.01 -12.79
N LEU A 277 3.00 -9.51 -13.20
CA LEU A 277 2.34 -10.67 -12.59
C LEU A 277 3.26 -11.88 -12.55
N GLU A 278 3.85 -12.24 -13.69
CA GLU A 278 4.73 -13.41 -13.79
C GLU A 278 6.03 -13.22 -13.00
N THR A 279 6.59 -12.01 -12.99
CA THR A 279 7.76 -11.70 -12.15
C THR A 279 7.44 -11.89 -10.67
N GLY A 280 6.26 -11.44 -10.22
CA GLY A 280 5.77 -11.64 -8.86
C GLY A 280 5.63 -13.12 -8.48
N ARG A 281 4.99 -13.92 -9.35
CA ARG A 281 4.83 -15.37 -9.17
C ARG A 281 6.19 -16.07 -9.09
N LEU A 282 7.07 -15.81 -10.06
CA LEU A 282 8.38 -16.43 -10.16
C LEU A 282 9.26 -16.15 -8.93
N ARG A 283 9.33 -14.89 -8.49
CA ARG A 283 10.16 -14.49 -7.35
C ARG A 283 9.66 -15.10 -6.04
N THR A 284 8.35 -15.15 -5.88
CA THR A 284 7.71 -15.78 -4.73
C THR A 284 8.00 -17.28 -4.71
N ARG A 285 7.85 -17.97 -5.85
CA ARG A 285 8.17 -19.40 -5.97
C ARG A 285 9.63 -19.70 -5.62
N GLN A 286 10.55 -18.87 -6.12
CA GLN A 286 11.99 -19.00 -5.81
C GLN A 286 12.25 -18.82 -4.32
N PHE A 287 11.66 -17.79 -3.71
CA PHE A 287 11.79 -17.52 -2.28
C PHE A 287 11.27 -18.66 -1.41
N LEU A 288 10.08 -19.19 -1.73
CA LEU A 288 9.45 -20.28 -0.98
C LEU A 288 10.26 -21.59 -0.98
N ASN A 289 11.12 -21.81 -1.98
CA ASN A 289 12.01 -22.98 -1.99
C ASN A 289 13.11 -22.90 -0.92
N THR A 290 13.47 -21.69 -0.49
CA THR A 290 14.52 -21.44 0.49
C THR A 290 14.00 -20.95 1.84
N TRP A 291 12.73 -20.53 1.89
CA TRP A 291 12.15 -19.95 3.09
C TRP A 291 11.87 -21.02 4.14
N ASN A 292 12.49 -20.84 5.30
CA ASN A 292 12.20 -21.60 6.51
C ASN A 292 11.81 -20.59 7.58
N SER A 293 10.60 -20.69 8.13
CA SER A 293 10.00 -19.68 9.01
C SER A 293 10.60 -19.66 10.42
N GLY A 294 11.93 -19.84 10.54
CA GLY A 294 12.70 -20.19 11.75
C GLY A 294 12.69 -19.17 12.89
N HIS A 295 11.72 -18.25 12.93
CA HIS A 295 11.41 -17.51 14.14
C HIS A 295 10.70 -18.43 15.14
N PRO A 296 10.99 -18.31 16.45
CA PRO A 296 10.29 -19.08 17.48
C PRO A 296 8.81 -18.71 17.47
N ILE A 297 7.99 -19.55 16.84
CA ILE A 297 6.53 -19.42 16.84
C ILE A 297 6.03 -19.74 18.24
N ARG A 298 5.31 -18.80 18.86
CA ARG A 298 4.71 -19.01 20.18
C ARG A 298 3.72 -20.18 20.12
N ILE A 299 4.00 -21.28 20.82
CA ILE A 299 3.05 -22.38 20.99
C ILE A 299 2.00 -21.92 22.02
N ILE A 300 0.84 -21.46 21.55
CA ILE A 300 -0.31 -21.20 22.41
C ILE A 300 -0.82 -22.56 22.90
N ARG A 301 -0.41 -22.98 24.10
CA ARG A 301 -1.03 -24.11 24.80
C ARG A 301 -2.46 -23.71 25.13
N GLY A 302 -3.43 -24.36 24.47
CA GLY A 302 -4.85 -24.15 24.69
C GLY A 302 -5.20 -24.18 26.18
N GLY A 303 -5.76 -23.07 26.67
CA GLY A 303 -6.30 -22.99 28.00
C GLY A 303 -7.40 -24.02 28.18
N LYS A 304 -7.18 -24.98 29.08
CA LYS A 304 -8.25 -25.80 29.62
C LYS A 304 -9.24 -24.86 30.31
N ILE A 305 -10.47 -24.89 29.81
CA ILE A 305 -11.65 -24.38 30.51
C ILE A 305 -11.76 -25.24 31.78
N GLY A 306 -11.56 -24.62 32.93
CA GLY A 306 -11.83 -25.15 34.26
C GLY A 306 -12.84 -24.27 34.95
#